data_AF-A0A4R4BSI5-F1
#
_entry.id   AF-A0A4R4BSI5-F1
#
_cell.length_a   1.000
_cell.length_b   1.000
_cell.length_c   1.000
_cell.angle_alpha   90.00
_cell.angle_beta   90.00
_cell.angle_gamma   90.00
#
_symmetry.space_group_name_H-M   'P 1'
#
loop_
_entity.id
_entity.type
_entity.pdbx_description
1 polymer ?
#
loop_
_entity_poly.entity_id
_entity_poly.type
_entity_poly.pdbx_seq_one_letter_code
_entity_poly.pdbx_strand_id
1 'polypeptide(L)' 'MYQEEYYVVYPEGDIQAIEAPLPFNSLVDLNGHLLEFPLKTHRMIAYRVQRTVRKEQKGLTEVLYYLELVPAEELKNYVQ' A
#
# COMPACT_ATOMS: atom_id res chain seq x y z
N MET A 1 16.22 -5.70 20.10
CA MET A 1 14.90 -5.65 19.44
C MET A 1 15.04 -4.59 18.37
N TYR A 2 14.95 -4.96 17.10
CA TYR A 2 14.88 -3.97 16.02
C TYR A 2 13.41 -3.58 15.91
N GLN A 3 13.13 -2.29 16.04
CA GLN A 3 11.79 -1.78 15.82
C GLN A 3 11.62 -1.59 14.31
N GLU A 4 10.51 -2.09 13.76
CA GLU A 4 10.13 -1.87 12.37
C GLU A 4 8.97 -0.88 12.34
N GLU A 5 9.08 0.13 11.49
CA GLU A 5 8.00 1.08 11.22
C GLU A 5 7.62 1.00 9.74
N TYR A 6 6.31 0.99 9.48
CA TYR A 6 5.78 0.78 8.14
C TYR A 6 5.09 2.05 7.65
N TYR A 7 5.38 2.42 6.41
CA TYR A 7 4.84 3.62 5.79
C TYR A 7 4.37 3.33 4.37
N VAL A 8 3.24 3.90 3.97
CA VAL A 8 2.86 4.04 2.56
C VAL A 8 3.28 5.41 2.05
N VAL A 9 3.69 5.45 0.78
CA VAL A 9 4.04 6.69 0.07
C VAL A 9 3.10 6.78 -1.13
N TYR A 10 2.18 7.75 -1.10
CA TYR A 10 1.20 7.97 -2.15
C TYR A 10 1.83 8.67 -3.37
N PRO A 11 1.22 8.56 -4.57
CA PRO A 11 1.72 9.19 -5.79
C PRO A 11 1.92 10.71 -5.68
N GLU A 12 1.09 11.39 -4.88
CA GLU A 12 1.20 12.82 -4.57
C GLU A 12 2.39 13.18 -3.66
N GLY A 13 3.07 12.19 -3.09
CA GLY A 13 4.20 12.36 -2.17
C GLY A 13 3.81 12.37 -0.69
N ASP A 14 2.52 12.27 -0.38
CA ASP A 14 2.05 12.08 0.99
C ASP A 14 2.55 10.75 1.57
N ILE A 15 2.93 10.78 2.85
CA ILE A 15 3.45 9.63 3.58
C ILE A 15 2.56 9.38 4.78
N GLN A 16 2.15 8.13 4.96
CA GLN A 16 1.30 7.73 6.07
C GLN A 16 1.84 6.47 6.74
N ALA A 17 1.85 6.44 8.07
CA ALA A 17 2.20 5.26 8.84
C ALA A 17 1.07 4.22 8.79
N ILE A 18 1.45 2.94 8.76
CA ILE A 18 0.52 1.81 8.79
C ILE A 18 0.93 0.82 9.88
N GLU A 19 -0.02 0.04 10.36
CA GLU A 19 0.21 -0.88 11.49
C GLU A 19 0.82 -2.22 11.07
N ALA A 20 0.71 -2.58 9.80
CA ALA A 20 1.10 -3.89 9.28
C ALA A 20 1.93 -3.78 7.98
N PRO A 21 2.84 -4.73 7.72
CA PRO A 21 3.56 -4.79 6.46
C PRO A 21 2.62 -5.12 5.29
N LEU A 22 2.88 -4.55 4.12
CA LEU A 22 2.11 -4.80 2.91
C LEU A 22 2.87 -5.72 1.95
N PRO A 23 2.22 -6.76 1.39
CA PRO A 23 2.81 -7.56 0.33
C PRO A 23 3.04 -6.75 -0.95
N PHE A 24 4.08 -7.09 -1.70
CA PHE A 24 4.28 -6.55 -3.04
C PHE A 24 3.07 -6.86 -3.94
N ASN A 25 2.69 -5.93 -4.83
CA ASN A 25 1.57 -6.05 -5.77
C ASN A 25 0.19 -6.22 -5.11
N SER A 26 0.08 -6.03 -3.79
CA SER A 26 -1.22 -6.01 -3.10
C SER A 26 -1.96 -4.69 -3.36
N LEU A 27 -3.30 -4.75 -3.31
CA LEU A 27 -4.16 -3.58 -3.41
C LEU A 27 -4.55 -3.09 -2.03
N VAL A 28 -4.49 -1.78 -1.83
CA VAL A 28 -4.87 -1.10 -0.58
C VAL A 28 -5.84 0.06 -0.84
N ASP A 29 -6.60 0.43 0.18
CA ASP A 29 -7.46 1.62 0.17
C ASP A 29 -6.67 2.91 0.43
N LEU A 30 -7.38 4.05 0.51
CA LEU A 30 -6.80 5.36 0.81
C LEU A 30 -6.17 5.49 2.21
N ASN A 31 -6.37 4.52 3.10
CA ASN A 31 -5.82 4.50 4.45
C ASN A 31 -4.67 3.50 4.57
N GLY A 32 -4.27 2.83 3.48
CA GLY A 32 -3.25 1.80 3.48
C GLY A 32 -3.73 0.44 4.00
N HIS A 33 -5.03 0.20 4.11
CA HIS A 33 -5.58 -1.11 4.44
C HIS A 33 -5.70 -1.99 3.21
N LEU A 34 -5.33 -3.27 3.33
CA LEU A 34 -5.50 -4.24 2.25
C LEU A 34 -6.96 -4.38 1.83
N LEU A 35 -7.19 -4.37 0.52
CA LEU A 35 -8.50 -4.66 -0.04
C LEU A 35 -8.77 -6.17 -0.03
N GLU A 36 -9.98 -6.53 0.38
CA GLU A 36 -10.46 -7.91 0.34
C GLU A 36 -11.00 -8.25 -1.05
N PHE A 37 -10.68 -9.45 -1.55
CA PHE A 37 -11.15 -9.94 -2.83
C PHE A 37 -12.25 -11.00 -2.67
N PRO A 38 -13.22 -11.06 -3.61
CA PRO A 38 -13.40 -10.17 -4.76
C PRO A 38 -13.84 -8.76 -4.31
N LEU A 39 -13.46 -7.75 -5.08
CA LEU A 39 -13.85 -6.37 -4.79
C LEU A 39 -15.36 -6.20 -4.95
N LYS A 40 -16.00 -5.50 -4.02
CA LYS A 40 -17.45 -5.21 -4.10
C LYS A 40 -17.81 -4.26 -5.25
N THR A 41 -16.88 -3.40 -5.68
CA THR A 41 -17.07 -2.44 -6.76
C THR A 41 -15.72 -1.97 -7.31
N HIS A 42 -15.69 -1.57 -8.58
CA HIS A 42 -14.54 -0.92 -9.21
C HIS A 42 -14.57 0.62 -9.03
N ARG A 43 -15.63 1.16 -8.41
CA ARG A 43 -15.78 2.60 -8.13
C ARG A 43 -15.22 2.94 -6.76
N MET A 44 -13.93 2.72 -6.58
CA MET A 44 -13.22 3.06 -5.35
C MET A 44 -11.81 3.55 -5.65
N ILE A 45 -11.21 4.26 -4.69
CA ILE A 45 -9.81 4.62 -4.74
C ILE A 45 -9.03 3.41 -4.20
N ALA A 46 -8.20 2.83 -5.07
CA ALA A 46 -7.36 1.71 -4.74
C ALA A 46 -5.94 2.00 -5.23
N TYR A 47 -4.98 1.63 -4.40
CA TYR A 47 -3.57 1.77 -4.70
C TYR A 47 -2.91 0.41 -4.74
N ARG A 48 -1.88 0.25 -5.57
CA ARG A 48 -1.05 -0.95 -5.64
C ARG A 48 0.33 -0.67 -5.10
N VAL A 49 0.84 -1.60 -4.30
CA VAL A 49 2.25 -1.58 -3.86
C VAL A 49 3.16 -1.92 -5.03
N GLN A 50 3.83 -0.90 -5.58
CA GLN A 50 4.73 -1.04 -6.74
C GLN A 50 6.21 -1.14 -6.36
N ARG A 51 6.58 -0.67 -5.17
CA ARG A 51 7.98 -0.73 -4.71
C ARG A 51 8.04 -0.72 -3.20
N THR A 52 8.93 -1.54 -2.65
CA THR A 52 9.26 -1.53 -1.22
C THR A 52 10.71 -1.07 -1.04
N VAL A 53 10.93 -0.10 -0.16
CA VAL A 53 12.26 0.38 0.21
C VAL A 53 12.43 0.21 1.71
N ARG A 54 13.50 -0.46 2.13
CA ARG A 54 13.88 -0.58 3.54
C ARG A 54 15.03 0.38 3.82
N LYS A 55 14.90 1.19 4.87
CA LYS A 55 15.92 2.09 5.37
C LYS A 55 16.29 1.67 6.77
N GLU A 56 17.51 1.20 6.94
CA GLU A 56 18.05 0.88 8.24
C GLU A 56 18.67 2.14 8.86
N GLN A 57 18.13 2.54 10.01
CA GLN A 57 18.68 3.55 10.88
C GLN A 57 19.14 2.89 12.20
N LYS A 58 19.88 3.61 13.04
CA LYS A 58 20.49 3.07 14.28
C LYS A 58 19.43 2.44 15.22
N GLY A 59 19.16 1.15 15.05
CA GLY A 59 18.19 0.37 15.84
C GLY A 59 16.74 0.38 15.33
N LEU A 60 16.46 1.05 14.22
CA LEU A 60 15.14 1.22 13.63
C LEU A 60 15.18 0.91 12.14
N THR A 61 14.24 0.12 11.65
CA THR A 61 14.09 -0.14 10.21
C THR A 61 12.78 0.48 9.74
N GLU A 62 12.88 1.51 8.91
CA GLU A 62 11.71 2.08 8.23
C GLU A 62 11.47 1.32 6.92
N VAL A 63 10.24 0.90 6.68
CA VAL A 63 9.83 0.22 5.46
C VAL A 63 8.81 1.10 4.74
N LEU A 64 9.21 1.61 3.57
CA LEU A 64 8.38 2.46 2.73
C LEU A 64 7.80 1.66 1.56
N TYR A 65 6.47 1.63 1.46
CA TYR A 65 5.70 1.04 0.39
C TYR A 65 5.23 2.15 -0.55
N TYR A 66 5.86 2.25 -1.71
CA TYR A 66 5.46 3.20 -2.74
C TYR A 66 4.24 2.66 -3.49
N LEU A 67 3.23 3.50 -3.53
CA LEU A 67 1.93 3.20 -4.07
C LEU A 67 1.75 3.81 -5.46
N GLU A 68 0.96 3.14 -6.29
CA GLU A 68 0.47 3.66 -7.56
C GLU A 68 -1.06 3.58 -7.57
N LEU A 69 -1.72 4.63 -8.04
CA LEU A 69 -3.17 4.64 -8.20
C LEU A 69 -3.58 3.64 -9.27
N VAL A 70 -4.46 2.70 -8.91
CA VAL A 70 -4.98 1.72 -9.87
C VAL A 70 -6.18 2.29 -10.61
N PRO A 71 -6.16 2.30 -11.97
CA PRO A 71 -7.29 2.78 -12.74
C PRO A 71 -8.55 1.94 -12.51
N ALA A 72 -9.72 2.58 -12.49
CA ALA A 72 -11.00 1.89 -12.31
C ALA A 72 -11.27 0.80 -13.37
N GLU A 73 -10.72 0.95 -14.58
CA GLU A 73 -10.82 -0.06 -15.63
C GLU A 73 -10.08 -1.35 -15.28
N GLU A 74 -8.93 -1.24 -14.61
CA GLU A 74 -8.18 -2.38 -14.14
C GLU A 74 -8.87 -3.04 -12.94
N LEU A 75 -9.45 -2.24 -12.03
CA LEU A 75 -10.20 -2.74 -10.88
C LEU A 75 -11.39 -3.63 -11.28
N LYS A 76 -11.98 -3.43 -12.47
CA LYS A 76 -13.05 -4.29 -12.99
C LYS A 76 -12.65 -5.76 -13.07
N ASN A 77 -11.37 -6.07 -13.27
CA ASN A 77 -10.88 -7.44 -13.34
C ASN A 77 -10.93 -8.18 -12.00
N TYR A 78 -11.16 -7.44 -10.90
CA TYR A 78 -11.19 -7.96 -9.54
C TYR A 78 -12.58 -7.93 -8.91
N VAL A 79 -13.60 -7.44 -9.64
CA VAL A 79 -14.99 -7.38 -9.19
C VAL A 79 -15.72 -8.65 -9.63
N GLN A 80 -16.56 -9.21 -8.75
CA GLN A 80 -17.46 -10.33 -9.06
C GLN A 80 -18.89 -9.84 -9.33
#